data_AF-A0A7S0DYK5-F1
#
_entry.id   AF-A0A7S0DYK5-F1
#
_cell.length_a   1.000
_cell.length_b   1.000
_cell.length_c   1.000
_cell.angle_alpha   90.00
_cell.angle_beta   90.00
_cell.angle_gamma   90.00
#
_symmetry.space_group_name_H-M   'P 1'
#
loop_
_entity.id
_entity.type
_entity.pdbx_description
1 polymer ?
#
loop_
_entity_poly.entity_id
_entity_poly.type
_entity_poly.pdbx_seq_one_letter_code
_entity_poly.pdbx_strand_id
1 'polypeptide(L)'
;LSYGVYETLPVKLTVQYHGHDDETECAEAFKVNITLPEKWLDNPTPASALKAHFLKAYRKKHPQAELSQEEDEDVNLAIKDESLFCFSRELLADQAIITAVLYDRQDVWVMGPADWDAMEARLASMRKLVVDALQHTLRSVRHR
;
A
#
# COMPACT_ATOMS: atom_id res chain seq x y z
N LEU A 1 -18.52 -38.89 13.65
CA LEU A 1 -18.38 -37.44 13.40
C LEU A 1 -16.92 -37.21 13.04
N SER A 2 -16.60 -37.11 11.74
CA SER A 2 -15.27 -36.68 11.31
C SER A 2 -15.16 -35.19 11.61
N TYR A 3 -14.34 -34.85 12.60
CA TYR A 3 -13.99 -33.46 12.83
C TYR A 3 -13.28 -32.95 11.58
N GLY A 4 -13.90 -32.00 10.87
CA GLY A 4 -13.27 -31.35 9.74
C GLY A 4 -12.02 -30.65 10.25
N VAL A 5 -10.86 -31.13 9.82
CA VAL A 5 -9.60 -30.41 10.00
C VAL A 5 -9.71 -29.19 9.08
N TYR A 6 -10.03 -28.03 9.66
CA TYR A 6 -9.90 -26.76 8.95
C TYR A 6 -8.40 -26.50 8.80
N GLU A 7 -7.82 -26.92 7.68
CA GLU A 7 -6.46 -26.52 7.33
C GLU A 7 -6.47 -25.01 7.07
N THR A 8 -5.66 -24.28 7.85
CA THR A 8 -5.47 -22.85 7.64
C THR A 8 -4.79 -22.67 6.29
N LEU A 9 -5.51 -22.12 5.31
CA LEU A 9 -4.93 -21.87 4.00
C LEU A 9 -3.78 -20.84 4.13
N PRO A 10 -2.68 -21.03 3.41
CA PRO A 10 -1.56 -20.10 3.45
C PRO A 10 -2.01 -18.73 2.93
N VAL A 11 -1.88 -17.71 3.78
CA VAL A 11 -2.19 -16.32 3.44
C VAL A 11 -1.06 -15.76 2.58
N LYS A 12 -1.41 -15.16 1.45
CA LYS A 12 -0.48 -14.56 0.49
C LYS A 12 -0.69 -13.06 0.42
N LEU A 13 0.38 -12.30 0.33
CA LEU A 13 0.36 -10.85 0.15
C LEU A 13 1.29 -10.48 -1.01
N THR A 14 0.94 -9.44 -1.75
CA THR A 14 1.83 -8.82 -2.72
C THR A 14 2.30 -7.50 -2.13
N VAL A 15 3.61 -7.33 -1.92
CA VAL A 15 4.19 -6.04 -1.54
C VAL A 15 4.90 -5.46 -2.76
N GLN A 16 4.55 -4.26 -3.20
CA GLN A 16 5.07 -3.69 -4.45
C GLN A 16 5.45 -2.21 -4.36
N TYR A 17 6.42 -1.83 -5.18
CA TYR A 17 6.86 -0.46 -5.40
C TYR A 17 6.87 -0.16 -6.90
N HIS A 18 6.28 0.95 -7.30
CA HIS A 18 6.21 1.36 -8.71
C HIS A 18 7.20 2.48 -9.06
N GLY A 19 7.91 3.03 -8.09
CA GLY A 19 8.76 4.20 -8.30
C GLY A 19 7.98 5.52 -8.38
N HIS A 20 8.76 6.59 -8.43
CA HIS A 20 8.26 7.94 -8.64
C HIS A 20 7.68 8.13 -10.05
N ASP A 21 6.68 9.02 -10.20
CA ASP A 21 5.92 9.28 -11.44
C ASP A 21 6.75 9.94 -12.58
N ASP A 22 8.08 10.00 -12.45
CA ASP A 22 9.05 10.54 -13.43
C ASP A 22 9.69 9.45 -14.35
N GLU A 23 8.96 8.35 -14.57
CA GLU A 23 9.27 7.26 -15.53
C GLU A 23 10.59 6.48 -15.34
N THR A 24 11.45 6.86 -14.39
CA THR A 24 12.82 6.32 -14.31
C THR A 24 13.04 5.34 -13.18
N GLU A 25 12.35 5.49 -12.05
CA GLU A 25 12.49 4.52 -10.96
C GLU A 25 11.53 3.36 -11.21
N CYS A 26 12.06 2.19 -11.57
CA CYS A 26 11.28 0.97 -11.79
C CYS A 26 10.27 1.02 -12.97
N ALA A 27 10.78 1.03 -14.21
CA ALA A 27 9.99 0.91 -15.45
C ALA A 27 8.91 -0.21 -15.43
N GLU A 28 9.15 -1.27 -14.66
CA GLU A 28 8.13 -2.20 -14.19
C GLU A 28 8.20 -2.28 -12.67
N ALA A 29 7.04 -2.34 -12.00
CA ALA A 29 6.96 -2.41 -10.55
C ALA A 29 7.82 -3.53 -9.94
N PHE A 30 8.62 -3.19 -8.93
CA PHE A 30 9.31 -4.21 -8.13
C PHE A 30 8.31 -4.84 -7.16
N LYS A 31 8.16 -6.16 -7.23
CA LYS A 31 7.18 -6.91 -6.44
C LYS A 31 7.84 -8.02 -5.63
N VAL A 32 7.38 -8.17 -4.39
CA VAL A 32 7.72 -9.28 -3.51
C VAL A 32 6.42 -9.97 -3.11
N ASN A 33 6.27 -11.22 -3.53
CA ASN A 33 5.16 -12.07 -3.11
C ASN A 33 5.54 -12.74 -1.78
N ILE A 34 4.81 -12.41 -0.73
CA ILE A 34 5.05 -12.92 0.63
C ILE A 34 3.96 -13.93 0.93
N THR A 35 4.36 -15.17 1.23
CA THR A 35 3.48 -16.11 1.95
C THR A 35 3.71 -15.90 3.43
N LEU A 36 2.68 -15.54 4.18
CA LEU A 36 2.80 -15.27 5.60
C LEU A 36 3.28 -16.54 6.32
N PRO A 37 4.43 -16.48 7.03
CA PRO A 37 4.88 -17.60 7.84
C PRO A 37 3.85 -17.93 8.93
N GLU A 38 3.64 -19.21 9.23
CA GLU A 38 2.72 -19.66 10.29
C GLU A 38 2.99 -18.97 11.63
N LYS A 39 4.27 -18.81 11.99
CA LYS A 39 4.70 -18.05 13.18
C LYS A 39 4.19 -16.60 13.25
N TRP A 40 3.87 -15.97 12.12
CA TRP A 40 3.31 -14.62 12.06
C TRP A 40 1.78 -14.62 12.15
N LEU A 41 1.15 -15.76 11.89
CA LEU A 41 -0.27 -15.97 12.13
C LEU A 41 -0.52 -16.18 13.62
N ASP A 42 0.37 -16.94 14.27
CA ASP A 42 0.25 -17.26 15.70
C ASP A 42 0.75 -16.15 16.64
N ASN A 43 1.56 -15.21 16.14
CA ASN A 43 2.11 -14.12 16.93
C ASN A 43 1.79 -12.75 16.32
N PRO A 44 1.45 -11.74 17.14
CA PRO A 44 1.13 -10.40 16.66
C PRO A 44 2.36 -9.79 15.98
N THR A 45 2.40 -9.90 14.65
CA THR A 45 3.53 -9.41 13.85
C THR A 45 3.20 -8.03 13.28
N PRO A 46 4.04 -7.02 13.54
CA PRO A 46 3.82 -5.66 13.06
C PRO A 46 4.07 -5.53 11.55
N ALA A 47 3.37 -4.62 10.89
CA ALA A 47 3.53 -4.30 9.47
C ALA A 47 4.96 -3.85 9.11
N SER A 48 5.71 -3.28 10.06
CA SER A 48 7.13 -2.96 9.89
C SER A 48 7.99 -4.17 9.50
N ALA A 49 7.59 -5.39 9.86
CA ALA A 49 8.26 -6.61 9.41
C ALA A 49 8.11 -6.85 7.90
N LEU A 50 6.97 -6.51 7.30
CA LEU A 50 6.78 -6.54 5.85
C LEU A 50 7.64 -5.48 5.17
N LYS A 51 7.64 -4.25 5.71
CA LYS A 51 8.47 -3.14 5.23
C LYS A 51 9.95 -3.52 5.20
N ALA A 52 10.49 -3.99 6.32
CA ALA A 52 11.88 -4.41 6.42
C ALA A 52 12.22 -5.56 5.45
N HIS A 53 11.32 -6.53 5.29
CA HIS A 53 11.51 -7.63 4.35
C HIS A 53 11.59 -7.14 2.90
N PHE A 54 10.67 -6.25 2.52
CA PHE A 54 10.65 -5.63 1.19
C PHE A 54 11.90 -4.80 0.93
N LEU A 55 12.23 -3.86 1.82
CA LEU A 55 13.37 -2.95 1.65
C LEU A 55 14.69 -3.71 1.54
N LYS A 56 14.85 -4.78 2.31
CA LYS A 56 16.01 -5.68 2.19
C LYS A 56 16.12 -6.30 0.79
N ALA A 57 15.01 -6.78 0.24
CA ALA A 57 14.98 -7.38 -1.10
C ALA A 57 15.22 -6.32 -2.19
N TYR A 58 14.61 -5.14 -2.04
CA TYR A 58 14.73 -4.02 -2.96
C TYR A 58 16.17 -3.49 -3.00
N ARG A 59 16.75 -3.12 -1.85
CA ARG A 59 18.13 -2.61 -1.74
C ARG A 59 19.17 -3.57 -2.28
N LYS A 60 18.93 -4.88 -2.17
CA LYS A 60 19.81 -5.90 -2.77
C LYS A 60 19.81 -5.84 -4.30
N LYS A 61 18.65 -5.59 -4.93
CA LYS A 61 18.50 -5.56 -6.39
C LYS A 61 18.81 -4.18 -6.97
N HIS A 62 18.53 -3.11 -6.22
CA HIS A 62 18.60 -1.73 -6.66
C HIS A 62 19.39 -0.86 -5.65
N PRO A 63 20.68 -1.17 -5.36
CA PRO A 63 21.42 -0.54 -4.26
C PRO A 63 21.67 0.97 -4.44
N GLN A 64 21.57 1.49 -5.66
CA GLN A 64 21.78 2.91 -5.99
C GLN A 64 20.47 3.65 -6.27
N ALA A 65 19.31 2.97 -6.17
CA ALA A 65 18.02 3.61 -6.34
C ALA A 65 17.70 4.56 -5.17
N GLU A 66 16.78 5.50 -5.40
CA GLU A 66 16.43 6.56 -4.46
C GLU A 66 15.80 5.95 -3.20
N LEU A 67 14.79 5.09 -3.37
CA LEU A 67 14.18 4.36 -2.26
C LEU A 67 15.20 3.53 -1.44
N SER A 68 16.32 3.13 -2.05
CA SER A 68 17.37 2.40 -1.33
C SER A 68 18.22 3.28 -0.43
N GLN A 69 18.28 4.59 -0.69
CA GLN A 69 18.98 5.57 0.14
C GLN A 69 18.11 6.13 1.27
N GLU A 70 16.79 6.02 1.17
CA GLU A 70 15.85 6.47 2.19
C GLU A 70 16.00 5.69 3.51
N GLU A 71 15.73 6.36 4.62
CA GLU A 71 15.64 5.72 5.93
C GLU A 71 14.35 4.89 6.03
N ASP A 72 14.40 3.76 6.75
CA ASP A 72 13.24 2.86 6.89
C ASP A 72 12.02 3.56 7.52
N GLU A 73 12.23 4.60 8.33
CA GLU A 73 11.18 5.37 9.00
C GLU A 73 10.44 6.32 8.06
N ASP A 74 11.11 6.79 7.01
CA ASP A 74 10.54 7.70 6.01
C ASP A 74 9.75 6.94 4.92
N VAL A 75 9.95 5.63 4.84
CA VAL A 75 9.22 4.76 3.92
C VAL A 75 7.89 4.30 4.52
N ASN A 76 6.82 4.55 3.77
CA ASN A 76 5.46 4.25 4.16
C ASN A 76 4.93 2.99 3.48
N LEU A 77 4.00 2.30 4.16
CA LEU A 77 3.18 1.25 3.56
C LEU A 77 1.75 1.79 3.36
N ALA A 78 1.18 1.53 2.19
CA ALA A 78 -0.19 1.91 1.86
C ALA A 78 -0.96 0.71 1.33
N ILE A 79 -2.26 0.65 1.64
CA ILE A 79 -3.14 -0.40 1.11
C ILE A 79 -3.91 0.18 -0.08
N LYS A 80 -3.94 -0.55 -1.19
CA LYS A 80 -4.87 -0.21 -2.27
C LYS A 80 -6.28 -0.62 -1.88
N ASP A 81 -7.16 0.35 -1.75
CA ASP A 81 -8.60 0.15 -1.59
C ASP A 81 -9.30 0.14 -2.95
N GLU A 82 -10.45 -0.49 -3.01
CA GLU A 82 -11.33 -0.59 -4.19
C GLU A 82 -12.05 0.73 -4.50
N SER A 83 -11.69 1.82 -3.82
CA SER A 83 -12.28 3.13 -4.04
C SER A 83 -12.06 3.63 -5.48
N LEU A 84 -12.91 4.57 -5.93
CA LEU A 84 -12.74 5.27 -7.22
C LEU A 84 -11.44 6.10 -7.32
N PHE A 85 -10.68 6.21 -6.23
CA PHE A 85 -9.36 6.84 -6.20
C PHE A 85 -8.27 5.79 -6.35
N CYS A 86 -7.14 6.18 -6.95
CA CYS A 86 -6.03 5.27 -7.23
C CYS A 86 -5.45 4.58 -5.97
N PHE A 87 -5.63 5.20 -4.79
CA PHE A 87 -5.24 4.69 -3.48
C PHE A 87 -6.23 5.21 -2.42
N SER A 88 -6.71 4.37 -1.50
CA SER A 88 -7.29 4.96 -0.28
C SER A 88 -6.16 5.41 0.62
N ARG A 89 -6.51 6.41 1.40
CA ARG A 89 -5.67 7.19 2.28
C ARG A 89 -5.00 6.39 3.41
N GLU A 90 -5.34 5.12 3.61
CA GLU A 90 -4.93 4.43 4.83
C GLU A 90 -3.48 3.96 4.73
N LEU A 91 -2.62 4.84 5.25
CA LEU A 91 -1.29 4.48 5.73
C LEU A 91 -1.42 3.27 6.64
N LEU A 92 -0.76 2.19 6.26
CA LEU A 92 -0.60 1.03 7.11
C LEU A 92 0.47 1.36 8.14
N ALA A 93 0.02 1.69 9.36
CA ALA A 93 0.91 2.04 10.46
C ALA A 93 1.87 0.89 10.78
N ASP A 94 3.13 1.20 11.07
CA ASP A 94 4.19 0.20 11.30
C ASP A 94 3.86 -0.79 12.42
N GLN A 95 3.18 -0.34 13.47
CA GLN A 95 2.73 -1.13 14.60
C GLN A 95 1.44 -1.92 14.36
N ALA A 96 0.78 -1.74 13.21
CA ALA A 96 -0.44 -2.45 12.89
C ALA A 96 -0.15 -3.96 12.78
N ILE A 97 -1.00 -4.77 13.39
CA ILE A 97 -0.83 -6.23 13.37
C ILE A 97 -1.34 -6.77 12.04
N ILE A 98 -0.43 -7.39 11.28
CA ILE A 98 -0.68 -7.84 9.91
C ILE A 98 -1.95 -8.69 9.79
N THR A 99 -2.15 -9.63 10.70
CA THR A 99 -3.31 -10.54 10.67
C THR A 99 -4.64 -9.87 11.03
N ALA A 100 -4.62 -8.67 11.61
CA ALA A 100 -5.81 -7.91 11.95
C ALA A 100 -6.22 -6.92 10.84
N VAL A 101 -5.26 -6.46 10.03
CA VAL A 101 -5.45 -5.36 9.09
C VAL A 101 -5.31 -5.78 7.62
N LEU A 102 -4.69 -6.93 7.34
CA LEU A 102 -4.52 -7.45 5.99
C LEU A 102 -5.31 -8.74 5.73
N TYR A 103 -5.76 -8.94 4.49
CA TYR A 103 -6.46 -10.14 4.03
C TYR A 103 -5.69 -10.86 2.91
N ASP A 104 -6.09 -12.10 2.60
CA ASP A 104 -5.45 -12.91 1.57
C ASP A 104 -5.48 -12.24 0.18
N ARG A 105 -4.35 -12.25 -0.50
CA ARG A 105 -4.09 -11.65 -1.83
C ARG A 105 -4.23 -10.14 -1.89
N GLN A 106 -4.09 -9.45 -0.75
CA GLN A 106 -4.07 -8.00 -0.74
C GLN A 106 -2.76 -7.45 -1.33
N ASP A 107 -2.91 -6.35 -2.06
CA ASP A 107 -1.80 -5.57 -2.60
C ASP A 107 -1.42 -4.44 -1.63
N VAL A 108 -0.22 -4.54 -1.08
CA VAL A 108 0.40 -3.54 -0.21
C VAL A 108 1.46 -2.79 -1.01
N TRP A 109 1.42 -1.48 -0.92
CA TRP A 109 2.29 -0.57 -1.66
C TRP A 109 3.33 0.02 -0.74
N VAL A 110 4.58 0.03 -1.20
CA VAL A 110 5.66 0.77 -0.57
C VAL A 110 5.71 2.14 -1.21
N MET A 111 5.92 3.19 -0.41
CA MET A 111 5.95 4.56 -0.88
C MET A 111 7.11 5.28 -0.21
N GLY A 112 8.00 5.88 -1.00
CA GLY A 112 8.97 6.84 -0.48
C GLY A 112 8.29 8.17 -0.13
N PRO A 113 9.01 9.10 0.51
CA PRO A 113 8.48 10.42 0.86
C PRO A 113 7.93 11.18 -0.35
N ALA A 114 8.69 11.20 -1.46
CA ALA A 114 8.29 11.89 -2.68
C ALA A 114 7.00 11.30 -3.29
N ASP A 115 6.82 9.98 -3.25
CA ASP A 115 5.62 9.31 -3.75
C ASP A 115 4.41 9.63 -2.88
N TRP A 116 4.62 9.69 -1.56
CA TRP A 116 3.58 10.03 -0.60
C TRP A 116 3.08 11.45 -0.84
N ASP A 117 3.99 12.41 -0.94
CA ASP A 117 3.66 13.82 -1.18
C ASP A 117 2.94 14.00 -2.53
N ALA A 118 3.42 13.35 -3.59
CA ALA A 118 2.78 13.38 -4.91
C ALA A 118 1.36 12.79 -4.87
N MET A 119 1.17 11.67 -4.17
CA MET A 119 -0.15 11.07 -3.96
C MET A 119 -1.07 12.03 -3.17
N GLU A 120 -0.61 12.63 -2.08
CA GLU A 120 -1.41 13.56 -1.29
C GLU A 120 -1.85 14.78 -2.12
N ALA A 121 -0.94 15.34 -2.92
CA ALA A 121 -1.25 16.45 -3.83
C ALA A 121 -2.30 16.06 -4.88
N ARG A 122 -2.19 14.85 -5.45
CA ARG A 122 -3.14 14.33 -6.43
C ARG A 122 -4.52 14.07 -5.79
N LEU A 123 -4.56 13.50 -4.60
CA LEU A 123 -5.80 13.29 -3.85
C LEU A 123 -6.47 14.62 -3.48
N ALA A 124 -5.71 15.62 -3.06
CA ALA A 124 -6.23 16.95 -2.78
C ALA A 124 -6.86 17.59 -4.03
N SER A 125 -6.18 17.46 -5.18
CA SER A 125 -6.67 17.96 -6.47
C SER A 125 -7.95 17.26 -6.91
N MET A 126 -8.02 15.92 -6.80
CA MET A 126 -9.21 15.16 -7.15
C MET A 126 -10.40 15.48 -6.23
N ARG A 127 -10.17 15.61 -4.92
CA ARG A 127 -11.22 16.03 -3.97
C ARG A 127 -11.79 17.38 -4.33
N LYS A 128 -10.94 18.34 -4.69
CA LYS A 128 -11.38 19.66 -5.15
C LYS A 128 -12.27 19.55 -6.40
N LEU A 129 -11.85 18.79 -7.40
CA LEU A 129 -12.64 18.58 -8.62
C LEU A 129 -14.01 17.96 -8.34
N VAL A 130 -14.08 16.95 -7.46
CA VAL A 130 -15.35 16.32 -7.07
C VAL A 130 -16.26 17.33 -6.35
N VAL A 131 -15.72 18.10 -5.42
CA VAL A 131 -16.48 19.14 -4.71
C VAL A 131 -17.01 20.19 -5.69
N ASP A 132 -16.17 20.68 -6.60
CA ASP A 132 -16.55 21.68 -7.60
C ASP A 132 -17.64 21.14 -8.54
N ALA A 133 -17.53 19.89 -9.00
CA ALA A 133 -18.52 19.24 -9.85
C ALA A 133 -19.87 19.06 -9.13
N LEU A 134 -19.84 18.64 -7.86
CA LEU A 134 -21.05 18.51 -7.03
C LEU A 134 -21.72 19.87 -6.78
N GLN A 135 -20.94 20.91 -6.49
CA GLN A 135 -21.46 22.27 -6.30
C GLN A 135 -22.08 22.82 -7.59
N HIS A 136 -21.44 22.61 -8.74
CA HIS A 136 -21.99 23.01 -10.03
C HIS A 136 -23.32 22.30 -10.33
N THR A 137 -23.40 21.00 -10.05
CA THR A 137 -24.62 20.20 -10.22
C THR A 137 -25.75 20.67 -9.30
N LEU A 138 -25.45 20.95 -8.02
CA LEU A 138 -26.44 21.45 -7.06
C LEU A 138 -26.95 22.86 -7.44
N ARG A 139 -26.09 23.72 -7.97
CA ARG A 139 -26.50 25.05 -8.48
C ARG A 139 -27.36 24.94 -9.73
N SER A 140 -27.02 24.05 -10.67
CA SER A 140 -27.80 23.88 -11.90
C SER A 140 -29.19 23.30 -11.66
N VAL A 141 -29.36 22.45 -10.65
CA VAL A 141 -30.67 21.92 -10.21
C VAL A 141 -31.52 22.97 -9.51
N ARG A 142 -30.91 23.91 -8.77
CA ARG A 142 -31.63 25.00 -8.08
C ARG A 142 -32.14 26.11 -9.00
N HIS A 143 -31.63 26.19 -10.23
CA HIS A 143 -32.01 27.18 -11.23
C HIS A 143 -32.94 26.62 -12.32
N ARG A 144 -33.41 25.38 -12.17
CA ARG A 144 -34.54 24.81 -12.93
C ARG A 144 -35.79 24.78 -12.05
#